data_AF-A0A2G5TXY7-F1
#
_entry.id   AF-A0A2G5TXY7-F1
#
_cell.length_a   1.000
_cell.length_b   1.000
_cell.length_c   1.000
_cell.angle_alpha   90.00
_cell.angle_beta   90.00
_cell.angle_gamma   90.00
#
_symmetry.space_group_name_H-M   'P 1'
#
loop_
_entity.id
_entity.type
_entity.pdbx_description
1 polymer ?
#
loop_
_entity_poly.entity_id
_entity_poly.type
_entity_poly.pdbx_seq_one_letter_code
_entity_poly.pdbx_strand_id
1 'polypeptide(L)'
;MTRFMSSIPRKMLLLIFVLLCIPSSLALVDSIHDTKDTGDLYPMVRHDQFSKNFVVFDVFNNFKTGENISDPSYSTRFRTANSARTEHVYHGLYWEPSYRDEDHYPGEEAVACAYIDVDRFLAFRYPELVSNQSRIEVGQSKTSGNGTVRMKCSRFDGHVRRVSESFSGCYYNGTVHRINTEWEEPNPGNDSSLRKLMSCQRSENGYFENKLVGCSHHDMRNATNSENSVVTWVNVLTYKLNEVHDYYLDKQYKKCVESEPGVVKLEKVAEDAERVCTIDDVVYKGRHWDNVKGAWWDCNQGNRNVKAMCIIGKKLVHVNAPEEHQLPNGCKFICHPQTNIFKCDEALSMFKIEGKPRIMREYKGARFGLPFDRLG
;
A
#
# COMPACT_ATOMS: atom_id res chain seq x y z
N MET A 1 -18.10 -56.01 79.14
CA MET A 1 -19.48 -55.55 79.39
C MET A 1 -20.38 -56.27 78.37
N THR A 2 -21.23 -57.17 78.87
CA THR A 2 -22.55 -57.59 78.34
C THR A 2 -22.67 -57.95 76.84
N ARG A 3 -22.77 -59.25 76.48
CA ARG A 3 -24.03 -60.06 76.28
C ARG A 3 -24.65 -59.81 74.88
N PHE A 4 -25.11 -60.73 74.03
CA PHE A 4 -25.50 -62.16 73.99
C PHE A 4 -25.17 -62.67 72.55
N MET A 5 -24.64 -63.88 72.29
CA MET A 5 -25.38 -65.14 71.99
C MET A 5 -26.52 -64.97 70.96
N SER A 6 -26.79 -65.83 69.98
CA SER A 6 -26.30 -67.17 69.64
C SER A 6 -26.96 -67.55 68.30
N SER A 7 -26.31 -68.48 67.59
CA SER A 7 -26.75 -69.37 66.50
C SER A 7 -28.25 -69.59 66.20
N ILE A 8 -28.58 -69.91 64.93
CA ILE A 8 -29.05 -71.26 64.48
C ILE A 8 -29.41 -71.25 62.96
N PRO A 9 -29.37 -72.41 62.26
CA PRO A 9 -29.32 -72.56 60.79
C PRO A 9 -30.56 -73.20 60.13
N ARG A 10 -30.52 -73.29 58.78
CA ARG A 10 -31.13 -74.25 57.82
C ARG A 10 -32.57 -74.78 58.05
N LYS A 11 -33.45 -74.52 57.06
CA LYS A 11 -34.35 -75.45 56.30
C LYS A 11 -35.43 -74.58 55.59
N MET A 12 -35.59 -74.64 54.26
CA MET A 12 -36.38 -75.59 53.46
C MET A 12 -37.91 -75.38 53.58
N LEU A 13 -38.57 -75.25 52.41
CA LEU A 13 -40.03 -75.42 52.17
C LEU A 13 -40.91 -74.21 52.61
N LEU A 14 -41.96 -73.71 51.94
CA LEU A 14 -43.06 -74.29 51.16
C LEU A 14 -43.85 -73.09 50.52
N LEU A 15 -44.33 -73.23 49.26
CA LEU A 15 -45.72 -72.95 48.78
C LEU A 15 -46.34 -71.51 48.96
N ILE A 16 -47.20 -70.91 48.11
CA ILE A 16 -48.25 -71.39 47.18
C ILE A 16 -48.88 -70.14 46.47
N PHE A 17 -49.31 -70.32 45.20
CA PHE A 17 -50.41 -69.65 44.44
C PHE A 17 -50.23 -68.17 44.06
N VAL A 18 -50.50 -67.76 42.81
CA VAL A 18 -51.85 -67.67 42.22
C VAL A 18 -51.80 -67.58 40.66
N LEU A 19 -52.84 -68.16 40.01
CA LEU A 19 -53.35 -68.00 38.62
C LEU A 19 -52.59 -68.72 37.47
N LEU A 20 -52.99 -69.93 37.02
CA LEU A 20 -54.16 -70.32 36.18
C LEU A 20 -54.20 -69.67 34.78
N CYS A 21 -53.90 -70.52 33.77
CA CYS A 21 -54.58 -70.74 32.48
C CYS A 21 -54.86 -69.50 31.59
N ILE A 22 -54.51 -69.44 30.29
CA ILE A 22 -54.82 -70.36 29.17
C ILE A 22 -53.87 -70.01 27.99
N PRO A 23 -53.43 -70.98 27.17
CA PRO A 23 -52.69 -70.74 25.93
C PRO A 23 -53.59 -70.62 24.69
N SER A 24 -53.01 -70.02 23.65
CA SER A 24 -53.32 -70.19 22.23
C SER A 24 -54.46 -69.36 21.60
N SER A 25 -54.02 -68.60 20.58
CA SER A 25 -54.76 -68.11 19.41
C SER A 25 -55.93 -67.16 19.62
N LEU A 26 -55.68 -65.87 19.45
CA LEU A 26 -56.62 -64.93 18.85
C LEU A 26 -55.84 -63.84 18.11
N ALA A 27 -56.23 -63.65 16.87
CA ALA A 27 -55.69 -62.70 15.91
C ALA A 27 -55.73 -61.25 16.42
N LEU A 28 -54.61 -60.55 16.26
CA LEU A 28 -54.58 -59.12 15.95
C LEU A 28 -53.99 -59.08 14.55
N VAL A 29 -54.84 -59.28 13.54
CA VAL A 29 -55.41 -58.18 12.74
C VAL A 29 -54.29 -57.28 12.26
N ASP A 30 -53.99 -57.46 10.97
CA ASP A 30 -53.42 -56.48 10.08
C ASP A 30 -53.82 -55.06 10.50
N SER A 31 -52.99 -54.43 11.31
CA SER A 31 -52.83 -52.98 11.24
C SER A 31 -51.94 -52.73 10.04
N ILE A 32 -52.54 -52.91 8.86
CA ILE A 32 -52.24 -52.08 7.70
C ILE A 32 -52.27 -50.67 8.27
N HIS A 33 -51.07 -50.14 8.51
CA HIS A 33 -50.92 -48.70 8.57
C HIS A 33 -51.46 -48.21 7.23
N ASP A 34 -52.65 -47.65 7.27
CA ASP A 34 -53.13 -46.61 6.37
C ASP A 34 -52.18 -45.42 6.49
N THR A 35 -50.93 -45.61 6.06
CA THR A 35 -50.08 -44.54 5.61
C THR A 35 -50.40 -44.42 4.14
N LYS A 36 -51.34 -43.54 3.81
CA LYS A 36 -51.27 -42.81 2.54
C LYS A 36 -49.80 -42.50 2.27
N ASP A 37 -49.28 -43.15 1.24
CA ASP A 37 -47.94 -43.10 0.69
C ASP A 37 -47.14 -41.86 1.10
N THR A 38 -46.39 -41.96 2.20
CA THR A 38 -45.31 -41.00 2.49
C THR A 38 -44.04 -41.37 1.73
N GLY A 39 -43.96 -42.60 1.21
CA GLY A 39 -42.93 -43.02 0.25
C GLY A 39 -43.00 -42.23 -1.06
N ASP A 40 -44.17 -41.71 -1.42
CA ASP A 40 -44.32 -40.85 -2.60
C ASP A 40 -43.74 -39.44 -2.45
N LEU A 41 -43.50 -38.98 -1.22
CA LEU A 41 -43.03 -37.62 -0.96
C LEU A 41 -41.52 -37.45 -1.15
N TYR A 42 -40.72 -38.53 -1.08
CA TYR A 42 -39.26 -38.46 -1.22
C TYR A 42 -38.70 -39.71 -1.94
N PRO A 43 -38.71 -39.74 -3.29
CA PRO A 43 -38.29 -40.92 -4.07
C PRO A 43 -36.78 -41.20 -4.06
N MET A 44 -35.97 -40.39 -3.37
CA MET A 44 -34.52 -40.44 -3.42
C MET A 44 -33.92 -40.97 -2.12
N VAL A 45 -33.13 -42.05 -2.22
CA VAL A 45 -32.38 -42.62 -1.10
C VAL A 45 -30.89 -42.51 -1.39
N ARG A 46 -30.13 -41.91 -0.47
CA ARG A 46 -28.67 -41.87 -0.58
C ARG A 46 -28.12 -43.30 -0.50
N HIS A 47 -27.37 -43.69 -1.52
CA HIS A 47 -26.87 -45.06 -1.69
C HIS A 47 -25.35 -45.14 -1.68
N ASP A 48 -24.65 -44.17 -2.25
CA ASP A 48 -23.19 -44.20 -2.39
C ASP A 48 -22.57 -42.79 -2.31
N GLN A 49 -21.24 -42.73 -2.33
CA GLN A 49 -20.47 -41.50 -2.37
C GLN A 49 -19.17 -41.72 -3.15
N PHE A 50 -18.82 -40.77 -4.01
CA PHE A 50 -17.51 -40.77 -4.69
C PHE A 50 -16.88 -39.38 -4.67
N SER A 51 -15.59 -39.30 -5.00
CA SER A 51 -14.85 -38.04 -5.06
C SER A 51 -14.29 -37.80 -6.47
N LYS A 52 -14.42 -36.57 -6.96
CA LYS A 52 -13.85 -36.12 -8.25
C LYS A 52 -13.33 -34.70 -8.12
N ASN A 53 -12.09 -34.44 -8.53
CA ASN A 53 -11.47 -33.11 -8.52
C ASN A 53 -11.66 -32.34 -7.20
N PHE A 54 -11.39 -33.01 -6.09
CA PHE A 54 -11.57 -32.51 -4.72
C PHE A 54 -13.03 -32.25 -4.29
N VAL A 55 -14.04 -32.65 -5.04
CA VAL A 55 -15.45 -32.55 -4.64
C VAL A 55 -15.98 -33.94 -4.31
N VAL A 56 -16.75 -34.04 -3.22
CA VAL A 56 -17.51 -35.23 -2.86
C VAL A 56 -18.92 -35.15 -3.46
N PHE A 57 -19.34 -36.20 -4.13
CA PHE A 57 -20.69 -36.36 -4.68
C PHE A 57 -21.43 -37.44 -3.91
N ASP A 58 -22.62 -37.09 -3.43
CA ASP A 58 -23.56 -38.05 -2.86
C ASP A 58 -24.41 -38.64 -3.99
N VAL A 59 -24.47 -39.97 -4.06
CA VAL A 59 -25.27 -40.67 -5.06
C VAL A 59 -26.60 -41.05 -4.44
N PHE A 60 -27.67 -40.57 -5.04
CA PHE A 60 -29.04 -40.88 -4.68
C PHE A 60 -29.63 -41.83 -5.71
N ASN A 61 -30.17 -42.96 -5.25
CA ASN A 61 -30.95 -43.84 -6.08
C ASN A 61 -32.42 -43.41 -6.03
N ASN A 62 -33.03 -43.22 -7.19
CA ASN A 62 -34.46 -43.08 -7.30
C ASN A 62 -35.07 -44.48 -7.31
N PHE A 63 -35.65 -44.92 -6.20
CA PHE A 63 -36.17 -46.29 -6.09
C PHE A 63 -37.36 -46.56 -7.01
N LYS A 64 -38.02 -45.52 -7.54
CA LYS A 64 -39.13 -45.67 -8.50
C LYS A 64 -38.64 -45.91 -9.92
N THR A 65 -37.56 -45.25 -10.34
CA THR A 65 -37.03 -45.37 -11.71
C THR A 65 -35.81 -46.29 -11.81
N GLY A 66 -35.17 -46.62 -10.68
CA GLY A 66 -33.91 -47.34 -10.63
C GLY A 66 -32.68 -46.50 -11.02
N GLU A 67 -32.88 -45.24 -11.41
CA GLU A 67 -31.81 -44.35 -11.87
C GLU A 67 -31.03 -43.75 -10.71
N ASN A 68 -29.72 -43.60 -10.91
CA ASN A 68 -28.84 -42.93 -9.97
C ASN A 68 -28.64 -41.47 -10.39
N ILE A 69 -28.82 -40.56 -9.43
CA ILE A 69 -28.53 -39.14 -9.56
C ILE A 69 -27.39 -38.82 -8.60
N SER A 70 -26.37 -38.11 -9.07
CA SER A 70 -25.27 -37.63 -8.24
C SER A 70 -25.45 -36.15 -7.94
N ASP A 71 -25.45 -35.78 -6.67
CA ASP A 71 -25.52 -34.39 -6.21
C ASP A 71 -24.23 -34.02 -5.48
N PRO A 72 -23.57 -32.90 -5.82
CA PRO A 72 -22.42 -32.43 -5.06
C PRO A 72 -22.74 -32.13 -3.59
N SER A 73 -21.90 -32.66 -2.70
CA SER A 73 -22.08 -32.57 -1.25
C SER A 73 -21.15 -31.51 -0.62
N TYR A 74 -19.83 -31.71 -0.72
CA TYR A 74 -18.83 -30.77 -0.17
C TYR A 74 -17.46 -30.89 -0.84
N SER A 75 -16.62 -29.86 -0.70
CA SER A 75 -15.22 -29.88 -1.12
C SER A 75 -14.31 -30.56 -0.08
N THR A 76 -13.46 -31.45 -0.55
CA THR A 76 -12.37 -32.11 0.18
C THR A 76 -11.03 -31.36 0.09
N ARG A 77 -10.92 -30.30 -0.70
CA ARG A 77 -9.65 -29.62 -1.01
C ARG A 77 -8.83 -29.33 0.25
N PHE A 78 -9.51 -28.95 1.34
CA PHE A 78 -8.88 -28.68 2.63
C PHE A 78 -9.33 -29.61 3.77
N ARG A 79 -10.21 -30.59 3.49
CA ARG A 79 -10.79 -31.53 4.48
C ARG A 79 -11.38 -30.84 5.73
N THR A 80 -11.89 -29.63 5.57
CA THR A 80 -12.35 -28.75 6.67
C THR A 80 -13.85 -28.47 6.66
N ALA A 81 -14.58 -28.83 5.60
CA ALA A 81 -15.96 -28.38 5.44
C ALA A 81 -16.97 -29.38 6.01
N ASN A 82 -17.64 -28.96 7.09
CA ASN A 82 -18.95 -29.49 7.52
C ASN A 82 -20.10 -29.06 6.57
N SER A 83 -19.84 -28.26 5.54
CA SER A 83 -20.62 -28.19 4.29
C SER A 83 -19.94 -27.20 3.33
N ALA A 84 -20.12 -27.35 2.02
CA ALA A 84 -19.82 -26.31 1.04
C ALA A 84 -20.78 -25.10 1.12
N ARG A 85 -21.19 -24.69 2.34
CA ARG A 85 -22.10 -23.57 2.59
C ARG A 85 -21.56 -22.54 3.60
N THR A 86 -20.35 -22.75 4.14
CA THR A 86 -19.77 -21.85 5.15
C THR A 86 -18.36 -21.40 4.74
N GLU A 87 -18.16 -20.08 4.75
CA GLU A 87 -16.85 -19.44 4.56
C GLU A 87 -15.81 -20.04 5.53
N HIS A 88 -14.58 -20.28 5.05
CA HIS A 88 -13.50 -20.79 5.88
C HIS A 88 -12.14 -20.19 5.51
N VAL A 89 -11.20 -20.19 6.46
CA VAL A 89 -9.85 -19.63 6.28
C VAL A 89 -8.83 -20.74 6.08
N TYR A 90 -8.05 -20.66 5.01
CA TYR A 90 -6.94 -21.59 4.77
C TYR A 90 -5.81 -20.92 3.99
N HIS A 91 -4.55 -21.18 4.39
CA HIS A 91 -3.35 -20.55 3.83
C HIS A 91 -3.43 -19.01 3.74
N GLY A 92 -3.98 -18.39 4.79
CA GLY A 92 -4.15 -16.94 4.86
C GLY A 92 -5.17 -16.36 3.86
N LEU A 93 -6.07 -17.17 3.31
CA LEU A 93 -7.14 -16.75 2.40
C LEU A 93 -8.51 -17.17 2.94
N TYR A 94 -9.52 -16.34 2.71
CA TYR A 94 -10.93 -16.69 2.94
C TYR A 94 -11.49 -17.32 1.67
N TRP A 95 -12.06 -18.51 1.81
CA TRP A 95 -12.61 -19.31 0.73
C TRP A 95 -14.14 -19.37 0.86
N GLU A 96 -14.82 -19.11 -0.24
CA GLU A 96 -16.26 -19.25 -0.37
C GLU A 96 -16.61 -20.32 -1.42
N PRO A 97 -17.74 -21.03 -1.24
CA PRO A 97 -18.26 -21.94 -2.25
C PRO A 97 -18.58 -21.19 -3.54
N SER A 98 -18.20 -21.77 -4.67
CA SER A 98 -18.51 -21.25 -6.01
C SER A 98 -19.04 -22.36 -6.90
N TYR A 99 -19.54 -21.99 -8.09
CA TYR A 99 -19.98 -22.93 -9.10
C TYR A 99 -19.43 -22.50 -10.46
N ARG A 100 -19.10 -23.48 -11.28
CA ARG A 100 -18.72 -23.23 -12.66
C ARG A 100 -19.95 -22.91 -13.49
N ASP A 101 -19.92 -21.82 -14.25
CA ASP A 101 -21.08 -21.32 -14.99
C ASP A 101 -21.60 -22.32 -16.04
N GLU A 102 -20.72 -23.09 -16.69
CA GLU A 102 -21.12 -23.95 -17.82
C GLU A 102 -21.95 -25.17 -17.41
N ASP A 103 -21.67 -25.76 -16.24
CA ASP A 103 -22.27 -27.03 -15.80
C ASP A 103 -22.63 -27.07 -14.31
N HIS A 104 -22.58 -25.92 -13.64
CA HIS A 104 -22.82 -25.80 -12.19
C HIS A 104 -21.93 -26.72 -11.36
N TYR A 105 -20.74 -27.08 -11.88
CA TYR A 105 -19.80 -27.91 -11.12
C TYR A 105 -19.34 -27.13 -9.89
N PRO A 106 -19.50 -27.67 -8.68
CA PRO A 106 -19.14 -26.96 -7.46
C PRO A 106 -17.62 -26.75 -7.36
N GLY A 107 -17.26 -25.63 -6.77
CA GLY A 107 -15.88 -25.24 -6.53
C GLY A 107 -15.77 -24.42 -5.26
N GLU A 108 -14.57 -23.89 -5.07
CA GLU A 108 -14.25 -22.94 -4.01
C GLU A 108 -13.37 -21.87 -4.63
N GLU A 109 -13.71 -20.61 -4.36
CA GLU A 109 -12.89 -19.47 -4.76
C GLU A 109 -12.40 -18.70 -3.54
N ALA A 110 -11.17 -18.20 -3.62
CA ALA A 110 -10.66 -17.29 -2.62
C ALA A 110 -11.25 -15.91 -2.89
N VAL A 111 -11.89 -15.32 -1.87
CA VAL A 111 -12.63 -14.04 -1.99
C VAL A 111 -11.96 -12.90 -1.23
N ALA A 112 -11.17 -13.22 -0.20
CA ALA A 112 -10.50 -12.24 0.64
C ALA A 112 -9.22 -12.82 1.26
N CYS A 113 -8.45 -11.99 1.94
CA CYS A 113 -7.20 -12.38 2.58
C CYS A 113 -7.28 -12.21 4.10
N ALA A 114 -6.65 -13.13 4.82
CA ALA A 114 -6.38 -12.97 6.24
C ALA A 114 -5.19 -12.04 6.46
N TYR A 115 -5.33 -11.09 7.38
CA TYR A 115 -4.23 -10.22 7.77
C TYR A 115 -3.04 -11.02 8.32
N ILE A 116 -3.33 -11.92 9.28
CA ILE A 116 -2.35 -12.84 9.87
C ILE A 116 -2.54 -14.21 9.22
N ASP A 117 -1.45 -14.79 8.73
CA ASP A 117 -1.41 -16.19 8.30
C ASP A 117 -0.86 -17.01 9.47
N VAL A 118 -1.76 -17.69 10.17
CA VAL A 118 -1.42 -18.53 11.32
C VAL A 118 -1.41 -19.98 10.84
N ASP A 119 -0.30 -20.68 11.10
CA ASP A 119 -0.23 -22.11 10.82
C ASP A 119 -1.37 -22.86 11.52
N ARG A 120 -1.90 -23.91 10.86
CA ARG A 120 -3.07 -24.67 11.34
C ARG A 120 -2.88 -25.24 12.74
N PHE A 121 -1.67 -25.66 13.09
CA PHE A 121 -1.34 -26.21 14.40
C PHE A 121 -1.32 -25.12 15.48
N LEU A 122 -0.78 -23.94 15.15
CA LEU A 122 -0.79 -22.77 16.03
C LEU A 122 -2.21 -22.24 16.24
N ALA A 123 -3.03 -22.21 15.19
CA ALA A 123 -4.42 -21.80 15.26
C ALA A 123 -5.26 -22.71 16.17
N PHE A 124 -5.00 -24.03 16.15
CA PHE A 124 -5.67 -24.99 17.05
C PHE A 124 -5.23 -24.83 18.51
N ARG A 125 -3.93 -24.59 18.74
CA ARG A 125 -3.37 -24.48 20.10
C ARG A 125 -3.67 -23.13 20.77
N TYR A 126 -3.79 -22.08 19.98
CA TYR A 126 -3.96 -20.69 20.43
C TYR A 126 -5.08 -20.01 19.65
N PRO A 127 -6.36 -20.37 19.89
CA PRO A 127 -7.51 -19.81 19.18
C PRO A 127 -7.64 -18.28 19.32
N GLU A 128 -7.06 -17.69 20.36
CA GLU A 128 -6.93 -16.24 20.55
C GLU A 128 -6.04 -15.52 19.52
N LEU A 129 -5.12 -16.24 18.86
CA LEU A 129 -4.37 -15.70 17.71
C LEU A 129 -5.25 -15.61 16.45
N VAL A 130 -6.31 -16.42 16.40
CA VAL A 130 -7.29 -16.49 15.31
C VAL A 130 -8.43 -15.48 15.53
N SER A 131 -8.78 -15.17 16.78
CA SER A 131 -9.83 -14.19 17.08
C SER A 131 -9.49 -12.75 16.63
N ASN A 132 -8.20 -12.43 16.49
CA ASN A 132 -7.69 -11.17 15.95
C ASN A 132 -7.45 -11.20 14.43
N GLN A 133 -7.87 -12.25 13.73
CA GLN A 133 -7.66 -12.39 12.29
C GLN A 133 -8.60 -11.46 11.53
N SER A 134 -8.12 -10.25 11.25
CA SER A 134 -8.93 -9.28 10.52
C SER A 134 -8.96 -9.64 9.03
N ARG A 135 -10.17 -9.77 8.47
CA ARG A 135 -10.43 -9.90 7.04
C ARG A 135 -9.93 -8.65 6.30
N ILE A 136 -9.30 -8.86 5.14
CA ILE A 136 -8.85 -7.83 4.21
C ILE A 136 -9.48 -8.14 2.86
N GLU A 137 -10.38 -7.27 2.42
CA GLU A 137 -11.04 -7.44 1.11
C GLU A 137 -10.06 -7.22 -0.04
N VAL A 138 -10.37 -7.78 -1.20
CA VAL A 138 -9.60 -7.55 -2.42
C VAL A 138 -9.51 -6.05 -2.72
N GLY A 139 -8.29 -5.56 -2.94
CA GLY A 139 -8.00 -4.14 -3.14
C GLY A 139 -7.60 -3.41 -1.86
N GLN A 140 -7.87 -3.98 -0.68
CA GLN A 140 -7.46 -3.41 0.59
C GLN A 140 -6.02 -3.80 0.97
N SER A 141 -5.44 -3.00 1.86
CA SER A 141 -4.16 -3.29 2.49
C SER A 141 -4.14 -2.82 3.94
N LYS A 142 -3.32 -3.48 4.75
CA LYS A 142 -3.06 -3.11 6.16
C LYS A 142 -1.56 -3.13 6.41
N THR A 143 -1.12 -2.27 7.33
CA THR A 143 0.28 -2.19 7.75
C THR A 143 0.46 -2.74 9.16
N SER A 144 1.52 -3.52 9.35
CA SER A 144 1.92 -4.16 10.59
C SER A 144 3.37 -3.82 10.93
N GLY A 145 3.82 -4.18 12.13
CA GLY A 145 5.21 -3.95 12.57
C GLY A 145 5.59 -2.47 12.52
N ASN A 146 4.72 -1.58 13.00
CA ASN A 146 4.93 -0.14 12.95
C ASN A 146 5.16 0.39 11.53
N GLY A 147 4.33 -0.02 10.56
CA GLY A 147 4.40 0.46 9.18
C GLY A 147 5.47 -0.20 8.31
N THR A 148 6.30 -1.10 8.85
CA THR A 148 7.40 -1.76 8.14
C THR A 148 6.95 -2.91 7.24
N VAL A 149 5.77 -3.48 7.48
CA VAL A 149 5.25 -4.55 6.63
C VAL A 149 3.85 -4.17 6.18
N ARG A 150 3.60 -4.18 4.88
CA ARG A 150 2.26 -4.04 4.31
C ARG A 150 1.78 -5.40 3.85
N MET A 151 0.60 -5.75 4.30
CA MET A 151 -0.19 -6.86 3.78
C MET A 151 -1.21 -6.32 2.80
N LYS A 152 -1.18 -6.79 1.55
CA LYS A 152 -2.13 -6.43 0.50
C LYS A 152 -2.91 -7.67 0.06
N CYS A 153 -4.21 -7.50 -0.15
CA CYS A 153 -5.04 -8.49 -0.85
C CYS A 153 -5.33 -7.99 -2.27
N SER A 154 -5.05 -8.79 -3.30
CA SER A 154 -5.25 -8.37 -4.70
C SER A 154 -5.55 -9.57 -5.59
N ARG A 155 -6.20 -9.33 -6.73
CA ARG A 155 -6.35 -10.33 -7.79
C ARG A 155 -5.14 -10.28 -8.72
N PHE A 156 -4.54 -11.43 -8.98
CA PHE A 156 -3.49 -11.65 -9.97
C PHE A 156 -3.95 -12.78 -10.88
N ASP A 157 -4.02 -12.54 -12.18
CA ASP A 157 -4.49 -13.50 -13.18
C ASP A 157 -5.83 -14.16 -12.81
N GLY A 158 -6.75 -13.35 -12.28
CA GLY A 158 -8.08 -13.80 -11.85
C GLY A 158 -8.13 -14.42 -10.45
N HIS A 159 -6.99 -14.72 -9.82
CA HIS A 159 -6.93 -15.37 -8.51
C HIS A 159 -6.61 -14.39 -7.37
N VAL A 160 -7.30 -14.52 -6.24
CA VAL A 160 -6.99 -13.74 -5.04
C VAL A 160 -5.66 -14.21 -4.44
N ARG A 161 -4.79 -13.24 -4.17
CA ARG A 161 -3.46 -13.45 -3.59
C ARG A 161 -3.23 -12.50 -2.42
N ARG A 162 -2.73 -13.07 -1.33
CA ARG A 162 -2.17 -12.35 -0.19
C ARG A 162 -0.70 -12.05 -0.47
N VAL A 163 -0.31 -10.78 -0.40
CA VAL A 163 1.07 -10.33 -0.61
C VAL A 163 1.57 -9.62 0.64
N SER A 164 2.70 -10.07 1.18
CA SER A 164 3.42 -9.41 2.26
C SER A 164 4.63 -8.68 1.68
N GLU A 165 4.68 -7.37 1.85
CA GLU A 165 5.76 -6.53 1.35
C GLU A 165 6.43 -5.82 2.52
N SER A 166 7.75 -5.96 2.64
CA SER A 166 8.55 -5.17 3.57
C SER A 166 8.83 -3.78 2.99
N PHE A 167 8.55 -2.73 3.77
CA PHE A 167 8.85 -1.35 3.46
C PHE A 167 10.19 -0.97 4.08
N SER A 168 11.10 -0.52 3.23
CA SER A 168 12.37 0.08 3.65
C SER A 168 12.24 1.61 3.56
N GLY A 169 12.68 2.29 4.61
CA GLY A 169 12.51 3.73 4.73
C GLY A 169 12.70 4.24 6.15
N CYS A 170 12.35 5.50 6.33
CA CYS A 170 12.48 6.23 7.58
C CYS A 170 11.19 6.11 8.40
N TYR A 171 11.30 5.70 9.65
CA TYR A 171 10.15 5.51 10.51
C TYR A 171 9.83 6.79 11.28
N TYR A 172 8.56 7.22 11.22
CA TYR A 172 8.03 8.28 12.06
C TYR A 172 6.53 8.07 12.34
N ASN A 173 6.14 8.16 13.62
CA ASN A 173 4.75 8.11 14.08
C ASN A 173 3.87 7.01 13.44
N GLY A 174 4.34 5.75 13.46
CA GLY A 174 3.59 4.62 12.90
C GLY A 174 3.70 4.46 11.38
N THR A 175 4.39 5.37 10.69
CA THR A 175 4.48 5.41 9.23
C THR A 175 5.93 5.25 8.77
N VAL A 176 6.15 4.48 7.69
CA VAL A 176 7.46 4.37 7.03
C VAL A 176 7.46 5.25 5.78
N HIS A 177 8.29 6.29 5.82
CA HIS A 177 8.52 7.26 4.76
C HIS A 177 9.58 6.74 3.78
N ARG A 178 9.29 6.81 2.49
CA ARG A 178 10.21 6.36 1.43
C ARG A 178 11.34 7.39 1.26
N ILE A 179 12.42 6.98 0.59
CA ILE A 179 13.51 7.91 0.21
C ILE A 179 12.93 9.14 -0.50
N ASN A 180 13.41 10.32 -0.12
CA ASN A 180 12.98 11.64 -0.64
C ASN A 180 11.52 12.01 -0.39
N THR A 181 10.76 11.25 0.41
CA THR A 181 9.46 11.74 0.89
C THR A 181 9.68 12.67 2.06
N GLU A 182 8.98 13.80 2.04
CA GLU A 182 9.02 14.81 3.10
C GLU A 182 7.78 14.68 4.01
N TRP A 183 7.94 14.95 5.30
CA TRP A 183 6.85 14.95 6.27
C TRP A 183 7.07 16.02 7.35
N GLU A 184 5.99 16.37 8.05
CA GLU A 184 6.03 17.32 9.15
C GLU A 184 6.18 16.63 10.49
N GLU A 185 7.04 17.17 11.34
CA GLU A 185 7.14 16.81 12.76
C GLU A 185 6.92 18.06 13.64
N PRO A 186 6.42 17.91 14.88
CA PRO A 186 6.33 19.01 15.83
C PRO A 186 7.69 19.69 16.05
N ASN A 187 7.69 21.02 16.13
CA ASN A 187 8.87 21.78 16.54
C ASN A 187 8.96 21.76 18.07
N PRO A 188 10.05 21.24 18.68
CA PRO A 188 10.20 21.22 20.13
C PRO A 188 10.53 22.59 20.74
N GLY A 189 10.82 23.60 19.92
CA GLY A 189 11.06 24.97 20.39
C GLY A 189 9.79 25.70 20.86
N ASN A 190 9.97 26.93 21.33
CA ASN A 190 8.88 27.78 21.84
C ASN A 190 7.86 28.23 20.77
N ASP A 191 8.21 28.11 19.49
CA ASP A 191 7.32 28.50 18.39
C ASP A 191 6.55 27.29 17.87
N SER A 192 5.35 27.10 18.43
CA SER A 192 4.41 26.02 18.07
C SER A 192 3.69 26.25 16.74
N SER A 193 3.80 27.45 16.16
CA SER A 193 3.25 27.74 14.83
C SER A 193 4.10 27.14 13.70
N LEU A 194 5.35 26.80 14.01
CA LEU A 194 6.28 26.16 13.10
C LEU A 194 6.31 24.65 13.30
N ARG A 195 6.46 23.94 12.19
CA ARG A 195 6.72 22.51 12.16
C ARG A 195 8.03 22.23 11.45
N LYS A 196 8.71 21.17 11.86
CA LYS A 196 9.91 20.69 11.17
C LYS A 196 9.49 20.00 9.89
N LEU A 197 10.20 20.27 8.81
CA LEU A 197 10.10 19.51 7.59
C LEU A 197 11.27 18.53 7.55
N MET A 198 10.94 17.24 7.61
CA MET A 198 11.91 16.15 7.58
C MET A 198 11.86 15.45 6.22
N SER A 199 12.96 14.84 5.80
CA SER A 199 13.05 14.00 4.62
C SER A 199 13.77 12.71 4.95
N CYS A 200 13.36 11.62 4.30
CA CYS A 200 14.08 10.37 4.41
C CYS A 200 15.26 10.35 3.45
N GLN A 201 16.45 10.05 3.96
CA GLN A 201 17.65 9.90 3.15
C GLN A 201 18.36 8.59 3.48
N ARG A 202 19.12 8.08 2.51
CA ARG A 202 20.00 6.93 2.73
C ARG A 202 21.40 7.44 3.02
N SER A 203 21.93 7.12 4.20
CA SER A 203 23.29 7.51 4.58
C SER A 203 24.33 6.68 3.85
N GLU A 204 25.59 7.13 3.90
CA GLU A 204 26.73 6.44 3.28
C GLU A 204 26.93 5.02 3.81
N ASN A 205 26.51 4.78 5.06
CA ASN A 205 26.54 3.47 5.71
C ASN A 205 25.39 2.54 5.23
N GLY A 206 24.53 3.02 4.33
CA GLY A 206 23.45 2.25 3.73
C GLY A 206 22.15 2.23 4.52
N TYR A 207 22.12 2.83 5.73
CA TYR A 207 20.94 2.94 6.59
C TYR A 207 20.04 4.11 6.17
N PHE A 208 18.76 4.05 6.58
CA PHE A 208 17.80 5.13 6.38
C PHE A 208 17.80 6.06 7.58
N GLU A 209 17.91 7.36 7.32
CA GLU A 209 18.00 8.40 8.35
C GLU A 209 17.03 9.54 8.06
N ASN A 210 16.38 10.01 9.12
CA ASN A 210 15.49 11.16 9.08
C ASN A 210 16.35 12.42 9.09
N LYS A 211 16.29 13.23 8.04
CA LYS A 211 17.06 14.47 7.94
C LYS A 211 16.16 15.69 7.99
N LEU A 212 16.52 16.67 8.81
CA LEU A 212 15.89 17.99 8.80
C LEU A 212 16.21 18.70 7.48
N VAL A 213 15.18 19.08 6.73
CA VAL A 213 15.31 19.75 5.42
C VAL A 213 14.64 21.12 5.37
N GLY A 214 13.92 21.51 6.42
CA GLY A 214 13.31 22.84 6.50
C GLY A 214 12.29 22.97 7.62
N CYS A 215 11.39 23.94 7.47
CA CYS A 215 10.23 24.10 8.32
C CYS A 215 9.00 24.55 7.53
N SER A 216 7.82 24.29 8.07
CA SER A 216 6.55 24.74 7.53
C SER A 216 5.80 25.59 8.54
N HIS A 217 5.09 26.59 8.02
CA HIS A 217 4.25 27.52 8.77
C HIS A 217 2.83 27.44 8.22
N HIS A 218 1.86 27.18 9.10
CA HIS A 218 0.45 27.04 8.75
C HIS A 218 -0.28 28.36 9.08
N ASP A 219 -0.58 29.16 8.07
CA ASP A 219 -1.37 30.39 8.20
C ASP A 219 -2.86 30.08 7.96
N MET A 220 -3.67 30.17 9.01
CA MET A 220 -5.13 29.93 8.95
C MET A 220 -5.86 31.26 8.77
N ARG A 221 -6.55 31.43 7.64
CA ARG A 221 -7.34 32.62 7.33
C ARG A 221 -8.81 32.28 7.25
N ASN A 222 -9.62 32.97 8.05
CA ASN A 222 -11.07 32.87 7.99
C ASN A 222 -11.62 33.97 7.08
N ALA A 223 -12.48 33.60 6.14
CA ALA A 223 -13.19 34.53 5.28
C ALA A 223 -14.68 34.20 5.30
N THR A 224 -15.52 35.22 5.44
CA THR A 224 -16.97 35.06 5.32
C THR A 224 -17.34 35.16 3.84
N ASN A 225 -18.00 34.14 3.30
CA ASN A 225 -18.48 34.18 1.92
C ASN A 225 -19.77 35.04 1.81
N SER A 226 -20.24 35.26 0.58
CA SER A 226 -21.47 36.01 0.28
C SER A 226 -22.74 35.42 0.90
N GLU A 227 -22.68 34.18 1.39
CA GLU A 227 -23.78 33.45 2.03
C GLU A 227 -23.70 33.49 3.56
N ASN A 228 -22.84 34.36 4.12
CA ASN A 228 -22.59 34.46 5.57
C ASN A 228 -22.02 33.19 6.22
N SER A 229 -21.51 32.24 5.42
CA SER A 229 -20.78 31.09 5.93
C SER A 229 -19.29 31.41 6.10
N VAL A 230 -18.70 30.94 7.20
CA VAL A 230 -17.27 31.10 7.48
C VAL A 230 -16.51 29.99 6.76
N VAL A 231 -15.68 30.36 5.80
CA VAL A 231 -14.75 29.46 5.11
C VAL A 231 -13.35 29.69 5.66
N THR A 232 -12.71 28.63 6.13
CA THR A 232 -11.33 28.66 6.62
C THR A 232 -10.39 28.15 5.53
N TRP A 233 -9.43 28.99 5.14
CA TRP A 233 -8.35 28.65 4.23
C TRP A 233 -7.08 28.40 5.03
N VAL A 234 -6.45 27.25 4.82
CA VAL A 234 -5.14 26.95 5.42
C VAL A 234 -4.09 27.14 4.33
N ASN A 235 -3.22 28.14 4.50
CA ASN A 235 -2.08 28.36 3.64
C ASN A 235 -0.84 27.76 4.30
N VAL A 236 -0.21 26.79 3.64
CA VAL A 236 1.00 26.12 4.14
C VAL A 236 2.21 26.69 3.41
N LEU A 237 3.00 27.50 4.12
CA LEU A 237 4.25 28.03 3.60
C LEU A 237 5.39 27.12 4.03
N THR A 238 6.21 26.68 3.06
CA THR A 238 7.36 25.81 3.31
C THR A 238 8.67 26.55 3.04
N TYR A 239 9.61 26.42 3.97
CA TYR A 239 10.91 27.08 3.95
C TYR A 239 11.99 26.00 3.98
N LYS A 240 12.85 25.94 2.97
CA LYS A 240 14.00 25.03 2.97
C LYS A 240 15.04 25.49 3.99
N LEU A 241 15.74 24.53 4.60
CA LEU A 241 16.71 24.81 5.66
C LEU A 241 17.88 25.62 5.12
N ASN A 242 18.19 26.74 5.76
CA ASN A 242 19.23 27.71 5.40
C ASN A 242 19.08 28.34 4.01
N GLU A 243 17.92 28.19 3.37
CA GLU A 243 17.57 28.89 2.13
C GLU A 243 16.56 29.98 2.47
N VAL A 244 16.69 31.15 1.83
CA VAL A 244 15.68 32.17 1.97
C VAL A 244 14.55 31.97 0.99
N HIS A 245 13.36 32.14 1.54
CA HIS A 245 12.12 32.12 0.82
C HIS A 245 11.80 33.49 0.22
N ASP A 246 11.27 33.46 -1.00
CA ASP A 246 11.03 34.64 -1.82
C ASP A 246 10.00 35.59 -1.19
N TYR A 247 10.29 36.89 -1.28
CA TYR A 247 9.56 38.02 -0.72
C TYR A 247 8.13 38.15 -1.21
N TYR A 248 7.83 37.68 -2.43
CA TYR A 248 6.55 37.95 -3.10
C TYR A 248 5.30 37.44 -2.34
N LEU A 249 5.44 36.44 -1.46
CA LEU A 249 4.31 35.85 -0.73
C LEU A 249 4.04 36.47 0.65
N ASP A 250 5.07 36.96 1.35
CA ASP A 250 4.94 37.40 2.77
C ASP A 250 5.56 38.79 3.06
N LYS A 251 5.95 39.53 2.02
CA LYS A 251 6.57 40.87 2.11
C LYS A 251 7.81 40.95 3.04
N GLN A 252 8.41 39.81 3.36
CA GLN A 252 9.60 39.70 4.22
C GLN A 252 10.46 38.54 3.71
N TYR A 253 11.77 38.75 3.65
CA TYR A 253 12.73 37.67 3.42
C TYR A 253 12.92 36.91 4.72
N LYS A 254 12.60 35.62 4.70
CA LYS A 254 12.73 34.73 5.85
C LYS A 254 13.47 33.47 5.41
N LYS A 255 14.35 32.96 6.27
CA LYS A 255 14.94 31.63 6.14
C LYS A 255 14.56 30.77 7.33
N CYS A 256 14.45 29.47 7.09
CA CYS A 256 14.39 28.49 8.16
C CYS A 256 15.80 28.15 8.63
N VAL A 257 16.09 28.26 9.91
CA VAL A 257 17.37 27.86 10.50
C VAL A 257 17.16 26.88 11.64
N GLU A 258 18.15 26.03 11.85
CA GLU A 258 18.22 25.17 13.03
C GLU A 258 18.99 25.91 14.12
N SER A 259 18.28 26.36 15.18
CA SER A 259 18.93 27.12 16.26
C SER A 259 19.61 26.23 17.29
N GLU A 260 19.06 25.04 17.49
CA GLU A 260 19.56 23.97 18.36
C GLU A 260 19.27 22.65 17.64
N PRO A 261 19.97 21.54 17.94
CA PRO A 261 19.71 20.26 17.31
C PRO A 261 18.23 19.87 17.35
N GLY A 262 17.59 19.83 16.20
CA GLY A 262 16.17 19.53 16.03
C GLY A 262 15.20 20.67 16.39
N VAL A 263 15.65 21.91 16.60
CA VAL A 263 14.78 23.07 16.84
C VAL A 263 14.89 24.04 15.68
N VAL A 264 13.77 24.29 15.00
CA VAL A 264 13.71 25.22 13.86
C VAL A 264 13.15 26.59 14.28
N LYS A 265 13.68 27.64 13.66
CA LYS A 265 13.21 29.03 13.80
C LYS A 265 13.20 29.72 12.44
N LEU A 266 12.28 30.68 12.27
CA LEU A 266 12.31 31.59 11.13
C LEU A 266 13.11 32.84 11.49
N GLU A 267 14.18 33.10 10.75
CA GLU A 267 14.96 34.33 10.86
C GLU A 267 14.59 35.30 9.75
N LYS A 268 14.40 36.57 10.11
CA LYS A 268 14.28 37.66 9.15
C LYS A 268 15.65 37.94 8.55
N VAL A 269 15.69 38.07 7.23
CA VAL A 269 16.89 38.43 6.48
C VAL A 269 16.77 39.88 6.03
N ALA A 270 17.90 40.61 6.05
CA ALA A 270 17.93 42.00 5.59
C ALA A 270 17.51 42.09 4.12
N GLU A 271 16.75 43.14 3.76
CA GLU A 271 16.14 43.29 2.43
C GLU A 271 17.13 43.33 1.24
N ASP A 272 18.40 43.56 1.55
CA ASP A 272 19.52 43.69 0.61
C ASP A 272 20.44 42.46 0.55
N ALA A 273 20.30 41.49 1.47
CA ALA A 273 21.30 40.43 1.65
C ALA A 273 21.33 39.38 0.52
N GLU A 274 20.33 39.32 -0.37
CA GLU A 274 20.18 38.14 -1.25
C GLU A 274 19.72 38.36 -2.68
N ARG A 275 19.46 39.60 -3.09
CA ARG A 275 19.30 39.92 -4.51
C ARG A 275 20.65 40.09 -5.21
N VAL A 276 21.68 39.43 -4.70
CA VAL A 276 23.05 39.50 -5.20
C VAL A 276 23.57 38.12 -5.55
N CYS A 277 24.15 38.00 -6.74
CA CYS A 277 24.81 36.79 -7.20
C CYS A 277 26.26 37.13 -7.48
N THR A 278 27.19 36.34 -6.95
CA THR A 278 28.61 36.48 -7.26
C THR A 278 28.98 35.53 -8.38
N ILE A 279 29.38 36.06 -9.52
CA ILE A 279 29.85 35.29 -10.69
C ILE A 279 31.22 35.80 -11.05
N ASP A 280 32.22 34.91 -11.03
CA ASP A 280 33.60 35.25 -11.36
C ASP A 280 34.07 36.53 -10.61
N ASP A 281 33.83 36.57 -9.29
CA ASP A 281 34.15 37.67 -8.35
C ASP A 281 33.42 39.00 -8.59
N VAL A 282 32.43 39.04 -9.49
CA VAL A 282 31.57 40.21 -9.73
C VAL A 282 30.19 39.99 -9.09
N VAL A 283 29.74 40.97 -8.32
CA VAL A 283 28.43 40.95 -7.65
C VAL A 283 27.37 41.60 -8.55
N TYR A 284 26.38 40.81 -8.95
CA TYR A 284 25.25 41.26 -9.78
C TYR A 284 23.99 41.41 -8.96
N LYS A 285 23.29 42.54 -9.11
CA LYS A 285 21.99 42.78 -8.46
C LYS A 285 20.83 42.46 -9.41
N GLY A 286 19.96 41.54 -9.02
CA GLY A 286 18.78 41.15 -9.78
C GLY A 286 19.11 40.72 -11.21
N ARG A 287 18.42 41.32 -12.19
CA ARG A 287 18.56 40.97 -13.61
C ARG A 287 19.75 41.68 -14.25
N HIS A 288 20.60 40.93 -14.94
CA HIS A 288 21.76 41.49 -15.64
C HIS A 288 22.00 40.85 -17.02
N TRP A 289 22.66 41.61 -17.89
CA TRP A 289 22.95 41.19 -19.26
C TRP A 289 24.42 40.79 -19.39
N ASP A 290 24.64 39.60 -19.94
CA ASP A 290 25.96 39.15 -20.36
C ASP A 290 26.00 39.17 -21.89
N ASN A 291 26.46 40.29 -22.45
CA ASN A 291 26.57 40.47 -23.90
C ASN A 291 27.61 39.53 -24.53
N VAL A 292 28.59 39.07 -23.75
CA VAL A 292 29.64 38.14 -24.22
C VAL A 292 29.05 36.74 -24.39
N LYS A 293 28.25 36.29 -23.42
CA LYS A 293 27.56 34.99 -23.48
C LYS A 293 26.22 35.05 -24.21
N GLY A 294 25.76 36.24 -24.61
CA GLY A 294 24.45 36.46 -25.22
C GLY A 294 23.33 35.95 -24.32
N ALA A 295 23.38 36.29 -23.03
CA ALA A 295 22.47 35.74 -22.03
C ALA A 295 21.88 36.83 -21.13
N TRP A 296 20.60 36.69 -20.83
CA TRP A 296 19.93 37.45 -19.80
C TRP A 296 19.83 36.58 -18.54
N TRP A 297 20.54 36.99 -17.51
CA TRP A 297 20.60 36.31 -16.24
C TRP A 297 19.66 36.96 -15.23
N ASP A 298 19.10 36.14 -14.36
CA ASP A 298 18.26 36.56 -13.24
C ASP A 298 18.84 36.06 -11.92
N CYS A 299 19.00 37.00 -10.99
CA CYS A 299 19.47 36.78 -9.63
C CYS A 299 18.37 37.15 -8.61
N ASN A 300 17.23 36.48 -8.74
CA ASN A 300 16.09 36.65 -7.83
C ASN A 300 15.90 35.47 -6.87
N GLN A 301 16.70 34.40 -6.99
CA GLN A 301 16.54 33.15 -6.24
C GLN A 301 17.76 32.84 -5.35
N GLY A 302 18.13 33.77 -4.46
CA GLY A 302 19.15 33.56 -3.40
C GLY A 302 20.51 33.09 -3.91
N ASN A 303 21.44 34.01 -4.24
CA ASN A 303 22.78 33.76 -4.82
C ASN A 303 22.84 32.77 -6.02
N ARG A 304 21.70 32.30 -6.52
CA ARG A 304 21.59 31.40 -7.67
C ARG A 304 21.39 32.25 -8.91
N ASN A 305 22.41 32.28 -9.74
CA ASN A 305 22.31 32.93 -11.04
C ASN A 305 21.65 31.99 -12.05
N VAL A 306 20.44 32.32 -12.49
CA VAL A 306 19.66 31.50 -13.43
C VAL A 306 19.56 32.22 -14.76
N LYS A 307 19.78 31.50 -15.86
CA LYS A 307 19.59 32.05 -17.19
C LYS A 307 18.09 32.13 -17.49
N ALA A 308 17.57 33.34 -17.66
CA ALA A 308 16.17 33.56 -18.00
C ALA A 308 15.94 33.51 -19.51
N MET A 309 16.84 34.12 -20.29
CA MET A 309 16.73 34.23 -21.75
C MET A 309 18.11 34.23 -22.43
N CYS A 310 18.11 33.99 -23.73
CA CYS A 310 19.24 34.23 -24.63
C CYS A 310 19.01 35.47 -25.48
N ILE A 311 20.10 36.09 -25.89
CA ILE A 311 20.13 37.28 -26.73
C ILE A 311 20.72 36.87 -28.08
N ILE A 312 19.91 36.96 -29.13
CA ILE A 312 20.32 36.68 -30.52
C ILE A 312 20.14 37.97 -31.33
N GLY A 313 21.21 38.71 -31.53
CA GLY A 313 21.14 40.05 -32.13
C GLY A 313 20.28 40.98 -31.28
N LYS A 314 19.11 41.39 -31.80
CA LYS A 314 18.11 42.23 -31.07
C LYS A 314 16.94 41.42 -30.51
N LYS A 315 16.93 40.09 -30.64
CA LYS A 315 15.83 39.23 -30.17
C LYS A 315 16.16 38.57 -28.84
N LEU A 316 15.15 38.47 -27.99
CA LEU A 316 15.20 37.73 -26.73
C LEU A 316 14.48 36.38 -26.92
N VAL A 317 15.13 35.31 -26.50
CA VAL A 317 14.64 33.93 -26.64
C VAL A 317 14.58 33.27 -25.27
N HIS A 318 13.46 32.67 -24.91
CA HIS A 318 13.30 31.99 -23.63
C HIS A 318 14.09 30.66 -23.58
N VAL A 319 14.71 30.36 -22.43
CA VAL A 319 15.49 29.11 -22.21
C VAL A 319 14.69 27.81 -22.30
N ASN A 320 13.35 27.90 -22.24
CA ASN A 320 12.45 26.74 -22.33
C ASN A 320 11.76 26.64 -23.70
N ALA A 321 12.08 27.52 -24.65
CA ALA A 321 11.57 27.40 -26.00
C ALA A 321 12.40 26.32 -26.74
N PRO A 322 11.77 25.23 -27.24
CA PRO A 322 12.47 24.21 -28.03
C PRO A 322 12.82 24.70 -29.44
N GLU A 323 12.73 26.00 -29.70
CA GLU A 323 12.87 26.59 -31.02
C GLU A 323 14.33 26.65 -31.45
N GLU A 324 14.60 26.14 -32.65
CA GLU A 324 15.87 26.33 -33.33
C GLU A 324 15.84 27.68 -34.06
N HIS A 325 16.72 28.60 -33.68
CA HIS A 325 16.83 29.88 -34.33
C HIS A 325 17.92 29.85 -35.39
N GLN A 326 17.54 30.08 -36.65
CA GLN A 326 18.48 30.20 -37.75
C GLN A 326 19.30 31.50 -37.60
N LEU A 327 20.63 31.36 -37.51
CA LEU A 327 21.57 32.46 -37.46
C LEU A 327 21.98 32.91 -38.88
N PRO A 328 22.41 34.17 -39.05
CA PRO A 328 22.82 34.70 -40.36
C PRO A 328 23.99 33.94 -41.02
N ASN A 329 24.79 33.23 -40.23
CA ASN A 329 25.92 32.43 -40.69
C ASN A 329 25.55 30.98 -41.06
N GLY A 330 24.26 30.66 -41.17
CA GLY A 330 23.79 29.32 -41.55
C GLY A 330 23.70 28.32 -40.38
N CYS A 331 24.21 28.67 -39.19
CA CYS A 331 24.06 27.83 -38.00
C CYS A 331 22.66 27.92 -37.39
N LYS A 332 22.27 26.89 -36.66
CA LYS A 332 21.09 26.90 -35.79
C LYS A 332 21.51 27.08 -34.34
N PHE A 333 20.76 27.91 -33.62
CA PHE A 333 20.97 28.21 -32.22
C PHE A 333 19.82 27.68 -31.36
N ILE A 334 20.14 27.06 -30.23
CA ILE A 334 19.18 26.65 -29.22
C ILE A 334 19.55 27.31 -27.89
N CYS A 335 18.57 28.03 -27.32
CA CYS A 335 18.70 28.65 -26.02
C CYS A 335 18.52 27.61 -24.91
N HIS A 336 19.63 27.08 -24.38
CA HIS A 336 19.56 26.06 -23.32
C HIS A 336 19.95 26.68 -21.95
N PRO A 337 19.33 26.22 -20.83
CA PRO A 337 19.48 26.82 -19.50
C PRO A 337 20.91 26.75 -18.94
N GLN A 338 21.71 25.75 -19.33
CA GLN A 338 23.08 25.58 -18.83
C GLN A 338 24.14 26.19 -19.77
N THR A 339 24.05 25.94 -21.07
CA THR A 339 25.00 26.39 -22.08
C THR A 339 24.29 26.52 -23.41
N ASN A 340 24.59 27.56 -24.19
CA ASN A 340 24.03 27.73 -25.54
C ASN A 340 24.50 26.60 -26.46
N ILE A 341 23.61 26.08 -27.30
CA ILE A 341 23.93 25.02 -28.27
C ILE A 341 23.89 25.61 -29.67
N PHE A 342 24.96 25.35 -30.44
CA PHE A 342 25.08 25.75 -31.85
C PHE A 342 25.19 24.49 -32.70
N LYS A 343 24.33 24.35 -33.72
CA LYS A 343 24.40 23.30 -34.74
C LYS A 343 24.76 23.96 -36.07
N CYS A 344 25.96 23.72 -36.56
CA CYS A 344 26.42 24.24 -37.85
C CYS A 344 26.76 23.04 -38.75
N ASP A 345 26.33 23.07 -40.01
CA ASP A 345 26.55 21.95 -40.96
C ASP A 345 28.00 21.89 -41.47
N GLU A 346 28.77 22.96 -41.30
CA GLU A 346 30.21 22.97 -41.55
C GLU A 346 30.97 23.13 -40.24
N ALA A 347 32.05 22.35 -40.10
CA ALA A 347 33.09 22.61 -39.09
C ALA A 347 33.71 23.97 -39.40
N LEU A 348 33.11 25.04 -38.87
CA LEU A 348 33.56 26.41 -39.08
C LEU A 348 35.02 26.53 -38.63
N SER A 349 35.91 26.63 -39.60
CA SER A 349 37.37 26.77 -39.48
C SER A 349 37.83 28.08 -38.81
N MET A 350 36.93 28.81 -38.14
CA MET A 350 37.20 30.12 -37.54
C MET A 350 36.82 30.23 -36.06
N PHE A 351 36.43 29.16 -35.37
CA PHE A 351 36.32 29.19 -33.91
C PHE A 351 37.70 28.99 -33.25
N LYS A 352 38.46 30.07 -33.13
CA LYS A 352 39.53 30.13 -32.12
C LYS A 352 38.84 30.36 -30.77
N ILE A 353 38.78 29.33 -29.92
CA ILE A 353 38.30 29.48 -28.55
C ILE A 353 39.34 30.33 -27.81
N GLU A 354 39.12 31.64 -27.75
CA GLU A 354 39.87 32.52 -26.85
C GLU A 354 39.25 32.44 -25.46
N GLY A 355 39.72 31.44 -24.72
CA GLY A 355 39.41 31.22 -23.32
C GLY A 355 40.10 29.94 -22.89
N LYS A 356 40.84 29.97 -21.77
CA LYS A 356 41.38 28.74 -21.18
C LYS A 356 40.19 27.80 -20.95
N PRO A 357 40.11 26.63 -21.60
CA PRO A 357 39.06 25.67 -21.29
C PRO A 357 39.13 25.41 -19.79
N ARG A 358 38.02 25.63 -19.07
CA ARG A 358 37.94 25.18 -17.68
C ARG A 358 38.20 23.68 -17.73
N ILE A 359 39.24 23.23 -17.05
CA ILE A 359 39.54 21.82 -16.85
C ILE A 359 38.29 21.25 -16.18
N MET A 360 37.45 20.54 -16.94
CA MET A 360 36.36 19.78 -16.35
C MET A 360 37.03 18.78 -15.42
N ARG A 361 36.66 18.82 -14.13
CA ARG A 361 37.05 17.76 -13.21
C ARG A 361 36.57 16.45 -13.82
N GLU A 362 37.50 15.52 -13.96
CA GLU A 362 37.27 14.20 -14.52
C GLU A 362 36.08 13.55 -13.79
N TYR A 363 34.97 13.39 -14.53
CA TYR A 363 33.82 12.68 -14.02
C TYR A 363 34.21 11.20 -13.89
N LYS A 364 34.62 10.80 -12.70
CA LYS A 364 34.75 9.37 -12.34
C LYS A 364 33.35 8.80 -12.25
N GLY A 365 32.79 8.44 -13.41
CA GLY A 365 31.51 7.75 -13.49
C GLY A 365 31.53 6.50 -12.62
N ALA A 366 30.46 6.29 -11.85
CA ALA A 366 30.18 5.00 -11.27
C ALA A 366 29.96 4.01 -12.42
N ARG A 367 30.89 3.05 -12.55
CA ARG A 367 30.77 1.89 -13.42
C ARG A 367 29.50 1.13 -13.04
N PHE A 368 28.51 1.13 -13.92
CA PHE A 368 27.93 -0.08 -14.53
C PHE A 368 27.13 0.37 -15.76
N GLY A 369 27.81 0.43 -16.91
CA GLY A 369 27.16 0.16 -18.20
C GLY A 369 26.81 -1.34 -18.26
N LEU A 370 25.84 -1.80 -19.06
CA LEU A 370 25.74 -1.58 -20.50
C LEU A 370 24.31 -2.00 -21.01
N PRO A 371 24.00 -1.78 -22.31
CA PRO A 371 22.68 -1.52 -22.88
C PRO A 371 22.07 -2.77 -23.56
N PHE A 372 21.18 -2.56 -24.55
CA PHE A 372 20.34 -3.47 -25.37
C PHE A 372 18.87 -3.48 -24.88
N ASP A 373 17.83 -3.18 -25.67
CA ASP A 373 17.72 -2.89 -27.09
C ASP A 373 16.39 -2.16 -27.38
N ARG A 374 16.34 -1.47 -28.53
CA ARG A 374 15.10 -1.01 -29.17
C ARG A 374 14.55 -2.12 -30.07
N LEU A 375 13.22 -2.30 -29.97
CA LEU A 375 12.26 -2.74 -30.99
C LEU A 375 12.22 -4.22 -31.41
N GLY A 376 11.04 -4.80 -31.17
CA GLY A 376 10.54 -6.11 -31.61
C GLY A 376 9.16 -6.32 -31.00
#